data_AF-A0A3P8PKT3-F1
#
_entry.id   AF-A0A3P8PKT3-F1
#
_cell.length_a   1.000
_cell.length_b   1.000
_cell.length_c   1.000
_cell.angle_alpha   90.00
_cell.angle_beta   90.00
_cell.angle_gamma   90.00
#
_symmetry.space_group_name_H-M   'P 1'
#
loop_
_entity.id
_entity.type
_entity.pdbx_description
1 polymer ?
#
loop_
_entity_poly.entity_id
_entity_poly.type
_entity_poly.pdbx_seq_one_letter_code
_entity_poly.pdbx_strand_id
1 'polypeptide(L)'
;MSILLLRCCRLSGCLILAVSIYLRVSKGGNQITDQYFPAVNLMIAIGTIIMVLGFLGCCGAYRESRCMLLLFFIFLLIIFILLVAAGIAGAVSQNKMEDWVNKQLKDMLPLAKQPDTVKSDLKNLQKDLKCCGLVNGKTDWSPDPFPESCRCNVTNSPTPVPGAECGSEGYYSTPCSTRIVNLMKENMVIVLGIAFGIAVLLIFGLAFSMALYCQISKKDGPTTNA
;
A
#
# COMPACT_ATOMS: atom_id res chain seq x y z
N MET A 1 34.65 17.09 6.55
CA MET A 1 33.64 16.01 6.39
C MET A 1 32.35 16.31 7.17
N SER A 2 32.43 16.61 8.47
CA SER A 2 31.26 16.78 9.35
C SER A 2 30.35 17.96 8.98
N ILE A 3 30.91 19.10 8.54
CA ILE A 3 30.14 20.28 8.09
C ILE A 3 29.36 20.01 6.79
N LEU A 4 29.89 19.16 5.89
CA LEU A 4 29.23 18.79 4.63
C LEU A 4 28.04 17.86 4.88
N LEU A 5 28.20 16.91 5.82
CA LEU A 5 27.13 16.03 6.31
C LEU A 5 26.02 16.79 7.05
N LEU A 6 26.37 17.77 7.89
CA LEU A 6 25.40 18.62 8.59
C LEU A 6 24.60 19.51 7.62
N ARG A 7 25.24 19.97 6.53
CA ARG A 7 24.57 20.71 5.45
C ARG A 7 23.63 19.80 4.64
N CYS A 8 24.02 18.57 4.32
CA CYS A 8 23.14 17.60 3.68
C CYS A 8 21.91 17.26 4.52
N CYS A 9 22.06 17.14 5.84
CA CYS A 9 20.93 16.80 6.73
C CYS A 9 19.94 17.97 6.90
N ARG A 10 20.42 19.23 6.91
CA ARG A 10 19.54 20.42 6.83
C ARG A 10 18.86 20.55 5.46
N LEU A 11 19.60 20.29 4.38
CA LEU A 11 19.05 20.36 3.02
C LEU A 11 18.00 19.29 2.78
N SER A 12 18.20 18.05 3.24
CA SER A 12 17.20 17.00 3.13
C SER A 12 15.94 17.35 3.92
N GLY A 13 16.06 17.72 5.21
CA GLY A 13 14.93 18.10 6.06
C GLY A 13 14.12 19.28 5.51
N CYS A 14 14.78 20.35 5.07
CA CYS A 14 14.11 21.51 4.47
C CYS A 14 13.49 21.20 3.10
N LEU A 15 14.15 20.39 2.26
CA LEU A 15 13.59 19.96 0.98
C LEU A 15 12.30 19.19 1.20
N ILE A 16 12.28 18.21 2.11
CA ILE A 16 11.09 17.39 2.25
C ILE A 16 9.96 18.07 3.08
N LEU A 17 10.27 19.00 3.99
CA LEU A 17 9.23 19.91 4.52
C LEU A 17 8.64 20.82 3.43
N ALA A 18 9.49 21.37 2.55
CA ALA A 18 9.03 22.22 1.44
C ALA A 18 8.19 21.43 0.43
N VAL A 19 8.58 20.20 0.09
CA VAL A 19 7.83 19.32 -0.82
C VAL A 19 6.50 18.88 -0.21
N SER A 20 6.45 18.53 1.08
CA SER A 20 5.19 18.17 1.75
C SER A 20 4.22 19.35 1.82
N ILE A 21 4.70 20.56 2.08
CA ILE A 21 3.88 21.79 2.11
C ILE A 21 3.44 22.16 0.69
N TYR A 22 4.34 22.09 -0.30
CA TYR A 22 4.02 22.36 -1.69
C TYR A 22 2.95 21.39 -2.23
N LEU A 23 3.04 20.09 -1.94
CA LEU A 23 2.03 19.12 -2.33
C LEU A 23 0.68 19.39 -1.66
N ARG A 24 0.66 19.80 -0.39
CA ARG A 24 -0.57 20.15 0.34
C ARG A 24 -1.26 21.39 -0.23
N VAL A 25 -0.48 22.40 -0.60
CA VAL A 25 -0.98 23.66 -1.18
C VAL A 25 -1.38 23.47 -2.65
N SER A 26 -0.58 22.75 -3.43
CA SER A 26 -0.83 22.52 -4.86
C SER A 26 -1.98 21.55 -5.12
N LYS A 27 -2.28 20.61 -4.21
CA LYS A 27 -3.43 19.68 -4.32
C LYS A 27 -4.63 20.08 -3.46
N GLY A 28 -4.56 21.20 -2.73
CA GLY A 28 -5.60 21.69 -1.82
C GLY A 28 -6.76 22.45 -2.50
N GLY A 29 -6.99 22.26 -3.81
CA GLY A 29 -7.94 23.07 -4.59
C GLY A 29 -8.88 22.28 -5.50
N ASN A 30 -9.10 20.97 -5.29
CA ASN A 30 -9.82 20.15 -6.28
C ASN A 30 -10.89 19.28 -5.60
N GLN A 31 -12.15 19.47 -5.96
CA GLN A 31 -13.36 18.71 -5.56
C GLN A 31 -13.34 17.21 -5.98
N ILE A 32 -12.18 16.65 -6.31
CA ILE A 32 -11.99 15.25 -6.76
C ILE A 32 -11.58 14.35 -5.57
N THR A 33 -11.38 14.92 -4.38
CA THR A 33 -10.82 14.18 -3.25
C THR A 33 -11.84 13.26 -2.56
N ASP A 34 -13.16 13.50 -2.64
CA ASP A 34 -14.14 12.81 -1.78
C ASP A 34 -14.25 11.29 -1.95
N GLN A 35 -13.92 10.71 -3.11
CA GLN A 35 -13.96 9.24 -3.31
C GLN A 35 -12.60 8.53 -3.20
N TYR A 36 -11.48 9.21 -3.45
CA TYR A 36 -10.12 8.63 -3.33
C TYR A 36 -9.37 9.06 -2.06
N PHE A 37 -10.03 9.82 -1.19
CA PHE A 37 -9.51 10.38 0.06
C PHE A 37 -8.72 9.40 0.95
N PRO A 38 -9.17 8.14 1.20
CA PRO A 38 -8.49 7.28 2.16
C PRO A 38 -7.14 6.74 1.65
N ALA A 39 -7.07 6.34 0.37
CA ALA A 39 -5.85 5.75 -0.19
C ALA A 39 -4.73 6.79 -0.37
N VAL A 40 -5.08 7.99 -0.86
CA VAL A 40 -4.13 9.08 -1.06
C VAL A 40 -3.60 9.60 0.28
N ASN A 41 -4.47 9.76 1.29
CA ASN A 41 -4.05 10.16 2.63
C ASN A 41 -3.13 9.13 3.28
N LEU A 42 -3.41 7.83 3.12
CA LEU A 42 -2.56 6.77 3.63
C LEU A 42 -1.17 6.83 3.00
N MET A 43 -1.09 7.04 1.68
CA MET A 43 0.19 7.17 0.97
C MET A 43 1.00 8.37 1.44
N ILE A 44 0.33 9.51 1.68
CA ILE A 44 0.97 10.71 2.26
C ILE A 44 1.48 10.42 3.67
N ALA A 45 0.66 9.79 4.53
CA ALA A 45 1.04 9.46 5.89
C ALA A 45 2.27 8.53 5.94
N ILE A 46 2.26 7.46 5.15
CA ILE A 46 3.41 6.53 5.03
C ILE A 46 4.67 7.29 4.59
N GLY A 47 4.56 8.15 3.57
CA GLY A 47 5.67 8.97 3.08
C GLY A 47 6.27 9.88 4.17
N THR A 48 5.41 10.55 4.96
CA THR A 48 5.87 11.39 6.08
C THR A 48 6.55 10.60 7.19
N ILE A 49 6.08 9.39 7.50
CA ILE A 49 6.70 8.53 8.51
C ILE A 49 8.09 8.10 8.05
N ILE A 50 8.22 7.59 6.81
CA ILE A 50 9.51 7.17 6.25
C ILE A 50 10.52 8.33 6.26
N MET A 51 10.07 9.54 5.94
CA MET A 51 10.86 10.75 5.99
C MET A 51 11.41 11.05 7.40
N VAL A 52 10.53 11.04 8.41
CA VAL A 52 10.92 11.30 9.80
C VAL A 52 11.91 10.25 10.29
N LEU A 53 11.69 8.97 9.96
CA LEU A 53 12.61 7.88 10.32
C LEU A 53 13.98 8.04 9.67
N GLY A 54 14.02 8.44 8.39
CA GLY A 54 15.28 8.75 7.70
C GLY A 54 16.03 9.92 8.34
N PHE A 55 15.33 10.97 8.74
CA PHE A 55 15.93 12.11 9.44
C PHE A 55 16.48 11.72 10.82
N LEU A 56 15.71 10.97 11.61
CA LEU A 56 16.13 10.48 12.91
C LEU A 56 17.33 9.53 12.82
N GLY A 57 17.36 8.62 11.84
CA GLY A 57 18.49 7.73 11.61
C GLY A 57 19.77 8.49 11.23
N CYS A 58 19.67 9.46 10.31
CA CYS A 58 20.80 10.29 9.90
C CYS A 58 21.31 11.20 11.03
N CYS A 59 20.41 11.90 11.73
CA CYS A 59 20.76 12.76 12.86
C CYS A 59 21.30 11.98 14.05
N GLY A 60 20.74 10.80 14.34
CA GLY A 60 21.18 9.92 15.41
C GLY A 60 22.61 9.45 15.21
N ALA A 61 22.95 9.00 13.99
CA ALA A 61 24.31 8.61 13.64
C ALA A 61 25.28 9.81 13.66
N TYR A 62 24.87 10.97 13.16
CA TYR A 62 25.75 12.15 13.09
C TYR A 62 26.00 12.81 14.45
N ARG A 63 24.96 12.98 15.28
CA ARG A 63 25.07 13.70 16.57
C ARG A 63 25.58 12.82 17.71
N GLU A 64 25.82 11.52 17.47
CA GLU A 64 26.10 10.52 18.52
C GLU A 64 25.13 10.64 19.71
N SER A 65 23.88 11.06 19.46
CA SER A 65 22.91 11.32 20.53
C SER A 65 22.16 10.05 20.88
N ARG A 66 22.39 9.54 22.10
CA ARG A 66 21.74 8.34 22.63
C ARG A 66 20.21 8.42 22.56
N CYS A 67 19.64 9.59 22.86
CA CYS A 67 18.19 9.80 22.85
C CYS A 67 17.60 9.68 21.44
N MET A 68 18.23 10.27 20.42
CA MET A 68 17.75 10.17 19.02
C MET A 68 17.89 8.75 18.46
N LEU A 69 18.98 8.05 18.75
CA LEU A 69 19.17 6.64 18.38
C LEU A 69 18.14 5.72 19.06
N LEU A 70 17.83 5.98 20.33
CA LEU A 70 16.82 5.22 21.07
C LEU A 70 15.41 5.43 20.51
N LEU A 71 15.06 6.68 20.14
CA LEU A 71 13.79 6.95 19.44
C LEU A 71 13.70 6.21 18.11
N PHE A 72 14.76 6.25 17.29
CA PHE A 72 14.83 5.51 16.03
C PHE A 72 14.63 4.00 16.24
N PHE A 73 15.31 3.43 17.24
CA PHE A 73 15.14 2.02 17.62
C PHE A 73 13.70 1.68 18.02
N ILE A 74 13.07 2.50 18.87
CA ILE A 74 11.67 2.28 19.30
C ILE A 74 10.73 2.30 18.09
N PHE A 75 10.88 3.27 17.17
CA PHE A 75 10.03 3.33 15.98
C PHE A 75 10.21 2.11 15.06
N LEU A 76 11.46 1.70 14.80
CA LEU A 76 11.73 0.49 14.02
C LEU A 76 11.12 -0.76 14.67
N LEU A 77 11.19 -0.85 16.01
CA LEU A 77 10.63 -1.96 16.76
C LEU A 77 9.09 -1.98 16.69
N ILE A 78 8.44 -0.83 16.80
CA ILE A 78 6.98 -0.71 16.62
C ILE A 78 6.59 -1.14 15.20
N ILE A 79 7.30 -0.68 14.17
CA ILE A 79 7.01 -1.05 12.77
C ILE A 79 7.20 -2.55 12.56
N PHE A 80 8.24 -3.14 13.15
CA PHE A 80 8.47 -4.58 13.08
C PHE A 80 7.32 -5.37 13.73
N ILE A 81 6.87 -4.96 14.91
CA ILE A 81 5.71 -5.60 15.59
C ILE A 81 4.45 -5.46 14.73
N LEU A 82 4.18 -4.27 14.16
CA LEU A 82 3.05 -4.04 13.27
C LEU A 82 3.13 -4.90 12.00
N LEU A 83 4.32 -5.06 11.43
CA LEU A 83 4.54 -5.90 10.25
C LEU A 83 4.25 -7.37 10.55
N VAL A 84 4.72 -7.87 11.70
CA VAL A 84 4.44 -9.25 12.14
C VAL A 84 2.96 -9.43 12.46
N ALA A 85 2.34 -8.51 13.18
CA ALA A 85 0.91 -8.55 13.50
C ALA A 85 0.05 -8.52 12.22
N ALA A 86 0.38 -7.65 11.25
CA ALA A 86 -0.29 -7.59 9.97
C ALA A 86 -0.06 -8.86 9.14
N GLY A 87 1.13 -9.45 9.19
CA GLY A 87 1.43 -10.74 8.56
C GLY A 87 0.58 -11.88 9.13
N ILE A 88 0.48 -11.98 10.45
CA ILE A 88 -0.36 -12.98 11.13
C ILE A 88 -1.84 -12.74 10.82
N ALA A 89 -2.32 -11.50 10.96
CA ALA A 89 -3.70 -11.14 10.65
C ALA A 89 -4.05 -11.41 9.18
N GLY A 90 -3.12 -11.15 8.26
CA GLY A 90 -3.25 -11.44 6.83
C GLY A 90 -3.34 -12.94 6.56
N ALA A 91 -2.49 -13.75 7.22
CA ALA A 91 -2.53 -15.21 7.11
C ALA A 91 -3.85 -15.80 7.62
N VAL A 92 -4.35 -15.35 8.77
CA VAL A 92 -5.64 -15.81 9.34
C VAL A 92 -6.82 -15.35 8.49
N SER A 93 -6.73 -14.15 7.90
CA SER A 93 -7.82 -13.56 7.13
C SER A 93 -7.96 -14.11 5.72
N GLN A 94 -7.00 -14.91 5.20
CA GLN A 94 -7.07 -15.51 3.86
C GLN A 94 -8.42 -16.20 3.60
N ASN A 95 -8.93 -16.92 4.60
CA ASN A 95 -10.21 -17.65 4.50
C ASN A 95 -11.44 -16.72 4.51
N LYS A 96 -11.29 -15.47 4.98
CA LYS A 96 -12.36 -14.48 5.04
C LYS A 96 -12.24 -13.39 3.97
N MET A 97 -11.16 -13.39 3.18
CA MET A 97 -10.94 -12.36 2.15
C MET A 97 -12.04 -12.39 1.09
N GLU A 98 -12.50 -13.58 0.68
CA GLU A 98 -13.57 -13.68 -0.32
C GLU A 98 -14.87 -13.07 0.19
N ASP A 99 -15.26 -13.38 1.42
CA ASP A 99 -16.47 -12.84 2.05
C ASP A 99 -16.37 -11.33 2.24
N TRP A 100 -15.21 -10.84 2.67
CA TRP A 100 -14.97 -9.41 2.86
C TRP A 100 -15.02 -8.64 1.54
N VAL A 101 -14.33 -9.12 0.51
CA VAL A 101 -14.36 -8.54 -0.84
C VAL A 101 -15.78 -8.56 -1.38
N ASN A 102 -16.46 -9.71 -1.32
CA ASN A 102 -17.84 -9.83 -1.78
C ASN A 102 -18.78 -8.88 -1.03
N LYS A 103 -18.61 -8.70 0.29
CA LYS A 103 -19.42 -7.77 1.08
C LYS A 103 -19.19 -6.32 0.65
N GLN A 104 -17.94 -5.89 0.50
CA GLN A 104 -17.61 -4.54 0.05
C GLN A 104 -18.13 -4.27 -1.37
N LEU A 105 -18.04 -5.25 -2.28
CA LEU A 105 -18.61 -5.13 -3.61
C LEU A 105 -20.14 -5.09 -3.56
N LYS A 106 -20.79 -5.91 -2.71
CA LYS A 106 -22.26 -5.87 -2.52
C LYS A 106 -22.75 -4.51 -2.03
N ASP A 107 -22.00 -3.82 -1.18
CA ASP A 107 -22.37 -2.49 -0.68
C ASP A 107 -22.37 -1.41 -1.79
N MET A 108 -21.73 -1.68 -2.95
CA MET A 108 -21.80 -0.79 -4.12
C MET A 108 -23.04 -1.03 -4.99
N LEU A 109 -23.84 -2.08 -4.73
CA LEU A 109 -25.08 -2.35 -5.46
C LEU A 109 -26.26 -1.54 -4.88
N PRO A 110 -27.26 -1.17 -5.71
CA PRO A 110 -27.33 -1.40 -7.16
C PRO A 110 -26.45 -0.41 -7.93
N LEU A 111 -25.76 -0.90 -8.97
CA LEU A 111 -24.88 -0.08 -9.81
C LEU A 111 -25.62 1.09 -10.45
N ALA A 112 -26.93 0.95 -10.72
CA ALA A 112 -27.78 1.99 -11.29
C ALA A 112 -27.72 3.33 -10.52
N LYS A 113 -27.55 3.28 -9.19
CA LYS A 113 -27.49 4.46 -8.31
C LYS A 113 -26.10 5.07 -8.17
N GLN A 114 -25.06 4.43 -8.71
CA GLN A 114 -23.69 4.90 -8.61
C GLN A 114 -23.39 6.00 -9.64
N PRO A 115 -22.47 6.94 -9.34
CA PRO A 115 -22.09 7.99 -10.27
C PRO A 115 -21.39 7.42 -11.51
N ASP A 116 -21.44 8.16 -12.63
CA ASP A 116 -20.88 7.73 -13.91
C ASP A 116 -19.37 7.48 -13.85
N THR A 117 -18.65 8.16 -12.96
CA THR A 117 -17.22 7.92 -12.69
C THR A 117 -16.99 6.49 -12.21
N VAL A 118 -17.74 6.04 -11.20
CA VAL A 118 -17.65 4.67 -10.65
C VAL A 118 -18.07 3.64 -11.71
N LYS A 119 -19.11 3.93 -12.49
CA LYS A 119 -19.53 3.07 -13.61
C LYS A 119 -18.44 2.97 -14.68
N SER A 120 -17.72 4.05 -14.97
CA SER A 120 -16.61 4.08 -15.92
C SER A 120 -15.41 3.28 -15.42
N ASP A 121 -15.03 3.44 -14.15
CA ASP A 121 -13.94 2.69 -13.54
C ASP A 121 -14.25 1.19 -13.53
N LEU A 122 -15.50 0.82 -13.24
CA LEU A 122 -15.93 -0.58 -13.34
C LEU A 122 -15.85 -1.12 -14.78
N LYS A 123 -16.20 -0.33 -15.79
CA LYS A 123 -16.08 -0.76 -17.20
C LYS A 123 -14.62 -0.99 -17.59
N ASN A 124 -13.69 -0.16 -17.10
CA ASN A 124 -12.25 -0.35 -17.31
C ASN A 124 -11.78 -1.62 -16.61
N LEU A 125 -12.16 -1.81 -15.35
CA LEU A 125 -11.85 -3.00 -14.58
C LEU A 125 -12.36 -4.28 -15.27
N GLN A 126 -13.57 -4.26 -15.80
CA GLN A 126 -14.16 -5.39 -16.54
C GLN A 126 -13.37 -5.75 -17.80
N LYS A 127 -12.84 -4.74 -18.52
CA LYS A 127 -11.97 -4.95 -19.69
C LYS A 127 -10.62 -5.55 -19.28
N ASP A 128 -10.02 -5.04 -18.22
CA ASP A 128 -8.71 -5.49 -17.74
C ASP A 128 -8.77 -6.91 -17.16
N LEU A 129 -9.84 -7.20 -16.40
CA LEU A 129 -10.01 -8.48 -15.70
C LEU A 129 -10.81 -9.52 -16.49
N LYS A 130 -11.37 -9.15 -17.65
CA LYS A 130 -12.19 -10.02 -18.51
C LYS A 130 -13.31 -10.71 -17.71
N CYS A 131 -14.11 -9.89 -17.03
CA CYS A 131 -15.22 -10.28 -16.16
C CYS A 131 -16.43 -9.38 -16.40
N CYS A 132 -17.61 -9.79 -15.94
CA CYS A 132 -18.81 -8.96 -16.03
C CYS A 132 -19.57 -8.91 -14.72
N GLY A 133 -20.02 -7.71 -14.34
CA GLY A 133 -20.72 -7.48 -13.05
C GLY A 133 -19.79 -7.50 -11.85
N LEU A 134 -20.33 -7.22 -10.66
CA LEU A 134 -19.56 -7.20 -9.41
C LEU A 134 -19.60 -8.57 -8.73
N VAL A 135 -20.80 -9.01 -8.36
CA VAL A 135 -21.02 -10.21 -7.53
C VAL A 135 -21.98 -11.19 -8.17
N ASN A 136 -23.11 -10.73 -8.73
CA ASN A 136 -24.10 -11.62 -9.36
C ASN A 136 -23.95 -11.70 -10.89
N GLY A 137 -22.87 -11.14 -11.43
CA GLY A 137 -22.57 -11.19 -12.86
C GLY A 137 -23.36 -10.14 -13.64
N LYS A 138 -23.81 -10.48 -14.86
CA LYS A 138 -24.52 -9.55 -15.75
C LYS A 138 -25.75 -8.89 -15.12
N THR A 139 -26.41 -9.56 -14.19
CA THR A 139 -27.63 -9.06 -13.52
C THR A 139 -27.40 -7.83 -12.66
N ASP A 140 -26.16 -7.57 -12.22
CA ASP A 140 -25.80 -6.39 -11.41
C ASP A 140 -25.96 -5.06 -12.18
N TRP A 141 -25.95 -5.11 -13.52
CA TRP A 141 -26.20 -3.94 -14.36
C TRP A 141 -27.69 -3.63 -14.52
N SER A 142 -28.59 -4.56 -14.18
CA SER A 142 -30.03 -4.34 -14.32
C SER A 142 -30.50 -3.17 -13.44
N PRO A 143 -31.34 -2.25 -13.94
CA PRO A 143 -32.02 -2.25 -15.26
C PRO A 143 -31.25 -1.56 -16.39
N ASP A 144 -30.05 -1.03 -16.15
CA ASP A 144 -29.25 -0.36 -17.17
C ASP A 144 -28.79 -1.34 -18.28
N PRO A 145 -28.58 -0.88 -19.52
CA PRO A 145 -28.04 -1.71 -20.59
C PRO A 145 -26.67 -2.28 -20.24
N PHE A 146 -26.43 -3.54 -20.58
CA PHE A 146 -25.13 -4.18 -20.39
C PHE A 146 -24.05 -3.45 -21.20
N PRO A 147 -22.94 -3.03 -20.57
CA PRO A 147 -21.90 -2.30 -21.28
C PRO A 147 -21.08 -3.22 -22.19
N GLU A 148 -20.47 -2.63 -23.22
CA GLU A 148 -19.54 -3.35 -24.11
C GLU A 148 -18.32 -3.93 -23.38
N SER A 149 -17.95 -3.40 -22.21
CA SER A 149 -16.89 -3.96 -21.35
C SER A 149 -17.18 -5.39 -20.90
N CYS A 150 -18.45 -5.80 -20.86
CA CYS A 150 -18.85 -7.16 -20.54
C CYS A 150 -18.81 -8.11 -21.76
N ARG A 151 -18.65 -7.59 -22.98
CA ARG A 151 -18.68 -8.42 -24.19
C ARG A 151 -17.37 -9.19 -24.34
N CYS A 152 -17.53 -10.47 -24.63
CA CYS A 152 -16.45 -11.34 -25.03
C CYS A 152 -16.19 -11.19 -26.53
N ASN A 153 -15.06 -10.62 -26.92
CA ASN A 153 -14.64 -10.66 -28.32
C ASN A 153 -13.91 -11.99 -28.58
N VAL A 154 -14.64 -13.01 -29.05
CA VAL A 154 -14.13 -14.38 -29.29
C VAL A 154 -13.33 -14.48 -30.60
N THR A 155 -12.96 -13.35 -31.20
CA THR A 155 -12.14 -13.34 -32.42
C THR A 155 -10.65 -13.44 -32.03
N ASN A 156 -10.13 -14.68 -32.05
CA ASN A 156 -8.71 -15.00 -32.19
C ASN A 156 -7.76 -14.54 -31.06
N SER A 157 -7.92 -15.01 -29.82
CA SER A 157 -6.75 -15.11 -28.91
C SER A 157 -6.32 -16.58 -28.77
N PRO A 158 -5.14 -16.99 -29.29
CA PRO A 158 -4.61 -18.36 -29.16
C PRO A 158 -4.20 -18.75 -27.74
N THR A 159 -4.38 -17.85 -26.77
CA THR A 159 -4.12 -18.10 -25.36
C THR A 159 -5.44 -17.95 -24.61
N PRO A 160 -6.00 -19.05 -24.05
CA PRO A 160 -7.06 -18.94 -23.07
C PRO A 160 -6.48 -18.09 -21.93
N VAL A 161 -7.05 -16.92 -21.66
CA VAL A 161 -6.77 -16.29 -20.38
C VAL A 161 -7.35 -17.24 -19.33
N PRO A 162 -6.56 -17.76 -18.38
CA PRO A 162 -7.04 -18.77 -17.44
C PRO A 162 -8.34 -18.30 -16.75
N GLY A 163 -9.46 -18.99 -17.02
CA GLY A 163 -10.78 -18.76 -16.39
C GLY A 163 -11.68 -17.66 -16.98
N ALA A 164 -11.39 -17.13 -18.18
CA ALA A 164 -12.28 -16.18 -18.84
C ALA A 164 -13.31 -16.97 -19.65
N GLU A 165 -14.39 -17.38 -18.99
CA GLU A 165 -15.46 -18.14 -19.63
C GLU A 165 -16.47 -17.19 -20.27
N CYS A 166 -16.66 -17.33 -21.57
CA CYS A 166 -17.68 -16.61 -22.30
C CYS A 166 -18.95 -17.44 -22.34
N GLY A 167 -20.05 -16.85 -21.88
CA GLY A 167 -21.37 -17.45 -21.97
C GLY A 167 -21.87 -17.51 -23.42
N SER A 168 -22.94 -18.28 -23.62
CA SER A 168 -23.61 -18.48 -24.92
C SER A 168 -24.12 -17.20 -25.59
N GLU A 169 -24.24 -16.09 -24.86
CA GLU A 169 -24.71 -14.79 -25.37
C GLU A 169 -23.58 -13.82 -25.75
N GLY A 170 -22.31 -14.25 -25.72
CA GLY A 170 -21.16 -13.40 -26.07
C GLY A 170 -20.77 -12.40 -24.98
N TYR A 171 -21.11 -12.68 -23.72
CA TYR A 171 -20.72 -11.92 -22.53
C TYR A 171 -19.93 -12.79 -21.56
N TYR A 172 -19.07 -12.18 -20.73
CA TYR A 172 -18.35 -12.91 -19.68
C TYR A 172 -19.34 -13.48 -18.64
N SER A 173 -19.22 -14.78 -18.37
CA SER A 173 -20.03 -15.45 -17.33
C SER A 173 -19.44 -15.28 -15.92
N THR A 174 -18.15 -15.03 -15.82
CA THR A 174 -17.44 -14.91 -14.55
C THR A 174 -17.65 -13.53 -13.91
N PRO A 175 -18.12 -13.46 -12.64
CA PRO A 175 -18.23 -12.18 -11.92
C PRO A 175 -16.85 -11.61 -11.57
N CYS A 176 -16.75 -10.29 -11.51
CA CYS A 176 -15.47 -9.65 -11.21
C CYS A 176 -14.97 -9.93 -9.79
N SER A 177 -15.85 -10.19 -8.82
CA SER A 177 -15.44 -10.56 -7.45
C SER A 177 -14.52 -11.77 -7.42
N THR A 178 -14.84 -12.84 -8.16
CA THR A 178 -14.01 -14.04 -8.26
C THR A 178 -12.65 -13.74 -8.89
N ARG A 179 -12.63 -12.89 -9.93
CA ARG A 179 -11.37 -12.49 -10.58
C ARG A 179 -10.48 -11.65 -9.67
N ILE A 180 -11.08 -10.71 -8.95
CA ILE A 180 -10.37 -9.87 -7.97
C ILE A 180 -9.77 -10.74 -6.87
N VAL A 181 -10.55 -11.67 -6.31
CA VAL A 181 -10.08 -12.62 -5.30
C VAL A 181 -8.92 -13.47 -5.82
N ASN A 182 -9.03 -14.02 -7.03
CA ASN A 182 -7.97 -14.84 -7.61
C ASN A 182 -6.69 -14.04 -7.85
N LEU A 183 -6.82 -12.82 -8.37
CA LEU A 183 -5.67 -11.91 -8.50
C LEU A 183 -5.05 -11.56 -7.16
N MET A 184 -5.85 -11.34 -6.12
CA MET A 184 -5.35 -11.09 -4.78
C MET A 184 -4.55 -12.30 -4.27
N LYS A 185 -5.04 -13.53 -4.47
CA LYS A 185 -4.35 -14.76 -4.08
C LYS A 185 -3.02 -14.95 -4.82
N GLU A 186 -3.01 -14.76 -6.13
CA GLU A 186 -1.80 -14.90 -6.94
C GLU A 186 -0.74 -13.85 -6.59
N ASN A 187 -1.15 -12.59 -6.41
CA ASN A 187 -0.25 -11.51 -6.05
C ASN A 187 0.17 -11.53 -4.57
N MET A 188 -0.53 -12.30 -3.71
CA MET A 188 -0.21 -12.39 -2.29
C MET A 188 1.22 -12.90 -2.05
N VAL A 189 1.72 -13.79 -2.93
CA VAL A 189 3.10 -14.30 -2.86
C VAL A 189 4.11 -13.16 -3.04
N ILE A 190 3.87 -12.26 -4.00
CA ILE A 190 4.74 -11.10 -4.26
C ILE A 190 4.71 -10.16 -3.05
N VAL A 191 3.52 -9.88 -2.51
CA VAL A 191 3.36 -9.02 -1.33
C VAL A 191 4.08 -9.61 -0.10
N LEU A 192 3.96 -10.92 0.11
CA LEU A 192 4.68 -11.62 1.19
C LEU A 192 6.20 -11.52 1.01
N GLY A 193 6.69 -11.64 -0.22
CA GLY A 193 8.10 -11.46 -0.55
C GLY A 193 8.62 -10.06 -0.21
N ILE A 194 7.87 -9.00 -0.57
CA ILE A 194 8.20 -7.61 -0.22
C ILE A 194 8.19 -7.42 1.30
N ALA A 195 7.16 -7.93 1.99
CA ALA A 195 7.06 -7.84 3.44
C ALA A 195 8.24 -8.53 4.16
N PHE A 196 8.66 -9.71 3.68
CA PHE A 196 9.83 -10.40 4.20
C PHE A 196 11.12 -9.59 4.00
N GLY A 197 11.30 -9.01 2.81
CA GLY A 197 12.44 -8.11 2.55
C GLY A 197 12.48 -6.91 3.49
N ILE A 198 11.33 -6.27 3.73
CA ILE A 198 11.21 -5.17 4.69
C ILE A 198 11.56 -5.65 6.11
N ALA A 199 11.07 -6.81 6.54
CA ALA A 199 11.37 -7.37 7.86
C ALA A 199 12.89 -7.56 8.07
N VAL A 200 13.60 -8.08 7.06
CA VAL A 200 15.05 -8.24 7.10
C VAL A 200 15.76 -6.88 7.21
N LEU A 201 15.35 -5.88 6.42
CA LEU A 201 15.89 -4.52 6.50
C LEU A 201 15.66 -3.88 7.88
N LEU A 202 14.49 -4.09 8.50
CA LEU A 202 14.19 -3.61 9.84
C LEU A 202 15.11 -4.26 10.89
N ILE A 203 15.35 -5.58 10.80
CA ILE A 203 16.27 -6.28 11.70
C ILE A 203 17.68 -5.71 11.59
N PHE A 204 18.18 -5.47 10.38
CA PHE A 204 19.47 -4.80 10.19
C PHE A 204 19.48 -3.41 10.81
N GLY A 205 18.43 -2.61 10.60
CA GLY A 205 18.30 -1.27 11.20
C GLY A 205 18.34 -1.31 12.73
N LEU A 206 17.64 -2.26 13.35
CA LEU A 206 17.65 -2.47 14.80
C LEU A 206 19.04 -2.89 15.31
N ALA A 207 19.71 -3.81 14.61
CA ALA A 207 21.05 -4.27 14.96
C ALA A 207 22.09 -3.14 14.87
N PHE A 208 22.08 -2.36 13.79
CA PHE A 208 22.97 -1.20 13.64
C PHE A 208 22.68 -0.13 14.70
N SER A 209 21.42 0.14 14.99
CA SER A 209 21.04 1.10 16.03
C SER A 209 21.55 0.68 17.41
N MET A 210 21.44 -0.60 17.77
CA MET A 210 21.96 -1.12 19.03
C MET A 210 23.49 -1.12 19.07
N ALA A 211 24.16 -1.48 17.98
CA ALA A 211 25.61 -1.42 17.90
C ALA A 211 26.14 0.01 18.12
N LEU A 212 25.55 1.01 17.44
CA LEU A 212 25.90 2.41 17.62
C LEU A 212 25.58 2.91 19.04
N TYR A 213 24.42 2.54 19.59
CA TYR A 213 24.06 2.87 20.97
C TYR A 213 25.08 2.33 21.97
N CYS A 214 25.51 1.07 21.83
CA CYS A 214 26.53 0.45 22.67
C CYS A 214 27.89 1.14 22.55
N GLN A 215 28.30 1.56 21.35
CA GLN A 215 29.57 2.28 21.16
C GLN A 215 29.55 3.64 21.86
N ILE A 216 28.46 4.40 21.72
CA ILE A 216 28.29 5.68 22.42
C ILE A 216 28.19 5.46 23.94
N SER A 217 27.50 4.40 24.37
CA SER A 217 27.38 4.05 25.78
C SER A 217 28.72 3.80 26.46
N LYS A 218 29.65 3.15 25.74
CA LYS A 218 31.02 2.91 26.20
C LYS A 218 31.85 4.20 26.23
N LYS A 219 31.65 5.10 25.26
CA LYS A 219 32.37 6.38 25.17
C LYS A 219 32.08 7.32 26.34
N ASP A 220 30.86 7.32 26.88
CA ASP A 220 30.50 8.11 28.08
C ASP A 220 30.38 7.26 29.36
N GLY A 221 30.96 6.05 29.39
CA GLY A 221 31.18 5.30 30.64
C GLY A 221 32.25 5.98 31.50
N PRO A 222 32.21 5.86 32.84
CA PRO A 222 33.07 6.65 33.71
C PRO A 222 34.54 6.33 33.40
N THR A 223 35.31 7.37 33.07
CA THR A 223 36.71 7.45 33.44
C THR A 223 36.77 7.29 34.97
N THR A 224 36.80 6.06 35.45
CA THR A 224 37.30 5.74 36.79
C THR A 224 38.73 6.25 36.79
N ASN A 225 38.92 7.39 37.44
CA ASN A 225 40.19 8.07 37.59
C ASN A 225 41.23 7.09 38.16
N ALA A 226 42.38 7.06 37.50
CA ALA A 226 43.65 6.74 38.12
C ALA A 226 44.00 7.78 39.20
#